data_AF-A0A1S8DE04-F1
#
_entry.id   AF-A0A1S8DE04-F1
#
_cell.length_a   1.000
_cell.length_b   1.000
_cell.length_c   1.000
_cell.angle_alpha   90.00
_cell.angle_beta   90.00
_cell.angle_gamma   90.00
#
_symmetry.space_group_name_H-M   'P 1'
#
loop_
_entity.id
_entity.type
_entity.pdbx_description
1 polymer ?
#
loop_
_entity_poly.entity_id
_entity_poly.type
_entity_poly.pdbx_seq_one_letter_code
_entity_poly.pdbx_strand_id
1 'polypeptide(L)'
;ERLWQLGDGPWQLSSYNRASWFEDDGYSARTQWDLGRPLDSSRHLRFISQLQWQEEYDTLEFSQGAQINEVLGPRSAIRYAGVLVGDSASTPRVNDYYLLADYRRDLHRQMLFVDIVPELHFPREADFQPRWAISLRIEMLFRANLLKR
;
A
#
# COMPACT_ATOMS: atom_id res chain seq x y z
N GLU A 1 -4.70 3.19 -15.62
CA GLU A 1 -5.44 3.19 -14.34
C GLU A 1 -6.84 3.71 -14.60
N ARG A 2 -7.88 3.06 -14.06
CA ARG A 2 -9.28 3.51 -14.24
C ARG A 2 -9.95 3.66 -12.87
N LEU A 3 -10.44 4.87 -12.59
CA LEU A 3 -11.23 5.19 -11.41
C LEU A 3 -12.72 5.06 -11.74
N TRP A 4 -13.46 4.34 -10.91
CA TRP A 4 -14.89 4.11 -11.05
C TRP A 4 -15.61 4.63 -9.81
N GLN A 5 -16.71 5.37 -10.01
CA GLN A 5 -17.67 5.61 -8.93
C GLN A 5 -18.67 4.45 -8.91
N LEU A 6 -18.85 3.83 -7.75
CA LEU A 6 -19.70 2.66 -7.60
C LEU A 6 -21.14 3.10 -7.28
N GLY A 7 -21.96 3.17 -8.33
CA GLY A 7 -23.34 3.68 -8.24
C GLY A 7 -23.38 5.13 -7.77
N ASP A 8 -24.43 5.48 -7.04
CA ASP A 8 -24.60 6.81 -6.42
C ASP A 8 -23.96 6.90 -5.00
N GLY A 9 -23.20 5.87 -4.61
CA GLY A 9 -22.61 5.76 -3.28
C GLY A 9 -21.27 6.51 -3.15
N PRO A 10 -20.76 6.68 -1.91
CA PRO A 10 -19.47 7.33 -1.65
C PRO A 10 -18.26 6.46 -2.02
N TRP A 11 -18.48 5.30 -2.64
CA TRP A 11 -17.45 4.30 -2.91
C TRP A 11 -16.78 4.56 -4.25
N GLN A 12 -15.45 4.53 -4.23
CA GLN A 12 -14.60 4.73 -5.38
C GLN A 12 -13.70 3.51 -5.54
N LEU A 13 -13.62 2.97 -6.76
CA LEU A 13 -12.76 1.85 -7.10
C LEU A 13 -11.70 2.31 -8.10
N SER A 14 -10.43 2.32 -7.71
CA SER A 14 -9.32 2.34 -8.68
C SER A 14 -8.94 0.92 -9.05
N SER A 15 -8.88 0.63 -10.35
CA SER A 15 -8.43 -0.66 -10.88
C SER A 15 -7.24 -0.46 -11.80
N TYR A 16 -6.17 -1.20 -11.52
CA TYR A 16 -4.97 -1.27 -12.32
C TYR A 16 -4.68 -2.73 -12.66
N ASN A 17 -4.60 -3.05 -13.94
CA ASN A 17 -4.31 -4.40 -14.41
C ASN A 17 -3.28 -4.28 -15.53
N ARG A 18 -2.26 -5.14 -15.50
CA ARG A 18 -1.18 -5.17 -16.49
C ARG A 18 -0.82 -6.62 -16.75
N ALA A 19 -0.88 -7.01 -18.02
CA ALA A 19 -0.22 -8.21 -18.51
C ALA A 19 1.05 -7.79 -19.26
N SER A 20 2.12 -8.56 -19.16
CA SER A 20 3.38 -8.30 -19.84
C SER A 20 4.06 -9.62 -20.20
N TRP A 21 4.87 -9.60 -21.24
CA TRP A 21 5.70 -10.72 -21.66
C TRP A 21 7.12 -10.20 -21.86
N PHE A 22 8.09 -10.95 -21.35
CA PHE A 22 9.50 -10.70 -21.51
C PHE A 22 10.18 -11.99 -21.95
N GLU A 23 11.21 -11.89 -22.78
CA GLU A 23 11.89 -13.05 -23.36
C GLU A 23 12.52 -13.95 -22.27
N ASP A 24 13.13 -13.34 -21.24
CA ASP A 24 13.82 -14.07 -20.16
C ASP A 24 12.90 -14.45 -18.98
N ASP A 25 11.78 -13.74 -18.78
CA ASP A 25 10.95 -13.83 -17.57
C ASP A 25 9.53 -14.38 -17.83
N GLY A 26 9.21 -14.72 -19.08
CA GLY A 26 7.93 -15.28 -19.49
C GLY A 26 6.75 -14.30 -19.35
N TYR A 27 5.55 -14.85 -19.16
CA TYR A 27 4.35 -14.05 -18.89
C TYR A 27 4.32 -13.55 -17.44
N SER A 28 3.88 -12.31 -17.27
CA SER A 28 3.56 -11.72 -15.98
C SER A 28 2.20 -11.04 -16.01
N ALA A 29 1.47 -11.15 -14.91
CA ALA A 29 0.18 -10.51 -14.71
C ALA A 29 0.16 -9.81 -13.35
N ARG A 30 -0.21 -8.53 -13.33
CA ARG A 30 -0.36 -7.75 -12.10
C ARG A 30 -1.71 -7.09 -12.07
N THR A 31 -2.40 -7.25 -10.95
CA THR A 31 -3.71 -6.68 -10.68
C THR A 31 -3.68 -5.97 -9.33
N GLN A 32 -4.22 -4.76 -9.29
CA GLN A 32 -4.46 -4.01 -8.08
C GLN A 32 -5.86 -3.40 -8.11
N TRP A 33 -6.57 -3.59 -7.00
CA TRP A 33 -7.85 -2.94 -6.73
C TRP A 33 -7.74 -2.13 -5.45
N ASP A 34 -8.24 -0.91 -5.50
CA ASP A 34 -8.28 0.00 -4.37
C ASP A 34 -9.69 0.56 -4.24
N LEU A 35 -10.41 0.05 -3.25
CA LEU A 35 -11.76 0.44 -2.93
C LEU A 35 -11.74 1.40 -1.76
N GLY A 36 -12.05 2.67 -2.02
CA GLY A 36 -12.02 3.74 -1.04
C GLY A 36 -13.39 4.38 -0.80
N ARG A 37 -13.59 4.96 0.38
CA ARG A 37 -14.67 5.91 0.65
C ARG A 37 -14.30 6.94 1.70
N PRO A 38 -14.72 8.21 1.57
CA PRO A 38 -14.66 9.15 2.68
C PRO A 38 -15.54 8.66 3.84
N LEU A 39 -15.04 8.80 5.06
CA LEU A 39 -15.81 8.61 6.28
C LEU A 39 -16.33 9.95 6.78
N ASP A 40 -15.51 11.00 6.67
CA ASP A 40 -15.84 12.41 6.93
C ASP A 40 -14.84 13.33 6.20
N SER A 41 -14.71 14.59 6.65
CA SER A 41 -13.84 15.59 6.03
C SER A 41 -12.34 15.35 6.23
N SER A 42 -11.94 14.57 7.23
CA SER A 42 -10.53 14.30 7.54
C SER A 42 -10.15 12.83 7.44
N ARG A 43 -11.11 11.90 7.41
CA ARG A 43 -10.89 10.45 7.41
C ARG A 43 -11.34 9.76 6.14
N HIS A 44 -10.51 8.85 5.64
CA HIS A 44 -10.77 8.07 4.43
C HIS A 44 -10.44 6.58 4.65
N LEU A 45 -11.43 5.72 4.41
CA LEU A 45 -11.32 4.26 4.50
C LEU A 45 -10.91 3.70 3.14
N ARG A 46 -9.96 2.76 3.11
CA ARG A 46 -9.55 2.05 1.90
C ARG A 46 -9.36 0.56 2.15
N PHE A 47 -9.71 -0.23 1.15
CA PHE A 47 -9.39 -1.65 1.02
C PHE A 47 -8.56 -1.84 -0.23
N ILE A 48 -7.37 -2.41 -0.09
CA ILE A 48 -6.42 -2.56 -1.18
C ILE A 48 -6.14 -4.04 -1.37
N SER A 49 -6.38 -4.54 -2.57
CA SER A 49 -6.07 -5.92 -2.98
C SER A 49 -5.00 -5.86 -4.06
N GLN A 50 -3.93 -6.63 -3.91
CA GLN A 50 -2.89 -6.78 -4.93
C GLN A 50 -2.65 -8.26 -5.22
N LEU A 51 -2.47 -8.55 -6.50
CA LEU A 51 -2.13 -9.88 -7.01
C LEU A 51 -1.07 -9.72 -8.09
N GLN A 52 0.01 -10.47 -8.00
CA GLN A 52 1.06 -10.53 -9.00
C GLN A 52 1.38 -11.99 -9.28
N TRP A 53 1.38 -12.38 -10.54
CA TRP A 53 1.74 -13.72 -10.98
C TRP A 53 2.84 -13.61 -12.03
N GLN A 54 3.79 -14.54 -11.97
CA GLN A 54 4.85 -14.69 -12.95
C GLN A 54 5.05 -16.17 -13.28
N GLU A 55 5.13 -16.47 -14.57
CA GLU A 55 5.19 -17.83 -15.10
C GLU A 55 6.45 -18.59 -14.68
N GLU A 56 7.63 -18.03 -14.98
CA GLU A 56 8.91 -18.74 -14.83
C GLU A 56 9.30 -19.00 -13.37
N TYR A 57 8.74 -18.23 -12.43
CA TYR A 57 9.08 -18.30 -11.02
C TYR A 57 8.03 -19.05 -10.16
N ASP A 58 6.93 -19.57 -10.74
CA ASP A 58 5.77 -20.17 -10.03
C ASP A 58 5.30 -19.37 -8.79
N THR A 59 5.57 -18.06 -8.78
CA THR A 59 5.36 -17.22 -7.61
C THR A 59 4.13 -16.35 -7.87
N LEU A 60 3.02 -16.73 -7.25
CA LEU A 60 1.90 -15.82 -7.05
C LEU A 60 2.17 -15.04 -5.77
N GLU A 61 2.27 -13.72 -5.84
CA GLU A 61 2.30 -12.84 -4.68
C GLU A 61 0.93 -12.17 -4.53
N PHE A 62 0.45 -12.07 -3.30
CA PHE A 62 -0.79 -11.37 -3.02
C PHE A 62 -0.72 -10.59 -1.72
N SER A 63 -1.46 -9.49 -1.67
CA SER A 63 -1.68 -8.74 -0.44
C SER A 63 -3.11 -8.24 -0.36
N GLN A 64 -3.61 -8.17 0.87
CA GLN A 64 -4.89 -7.55 1.19
C GLN A 64 -4.68 -6.62 2.38
N GLY A 65 -5.00 -5.35 2.18
CA GLY A 65 -4.95 -4.32 3.22
C GLY A 65 -6.32 -3.73 3.48
N ALA A 66 -6.55 -3.37 4.75
CA ALA A 66 -7.60 -2.44 5.16
C ALA A 66 -6.94 -1.30 5.93
N GLN A 67 -7.27 -0.06 5.59
CA GLN A 67 -6.62 1.10 6.17
C GLN A 67 -7.57 2.29 6.35
N ILE A 68 -7.32 3.07 7.40
CA ILE A 68 -7.94 4.37 7.64
C ILE A 68 -6.84 5.42 7.60
N ASN A 69 -6.99 6.38 6.70
CA ASN A 69 -6.11 7.54 6.59
C ASN A 69 -6.81 8.74 7.23
N GLU A 70 -6.11 9.46 8.10
CA GLU A 70 -6.64 10.61 8.84
C GLU A 70 -5.69 11.80 8.72
N VAL A 71 -6.22 12.94 8.29
CA VAL A 71 -5.51 14.23 8.32
C VAL A 71 -5.68 14.82 9.72
N LEU A 72 -4.59 14.89 10.48
CA LEU A 72 -4.59 15.43 11.84
C LEU A 72 -4.48 16.97 11.87
N GLY A 73 -3.97 17.56 10.79
CA GLY A 73 -3.85 19.01 10.64
C GLY A 73 -3.10 19.40 9.36
N PRO A 74 -2.75 20.69 9.19
CA PRO A 74 -2.17 21.20 7.95
C PRO A 74 -0.80 20.61 7.56
N ARG A 75 -0.13 19.93 8.51
CA ARG A 75 1.24 19.43 8.37
C ARG A 75 1.42 17.99 8.81
N SER A 76 0.35 17.29 9.19
CA SER A 76 0.47 15.93 9.72
C SER A 76 -0.73 15.07 9.38
N ALA A 77 -0.46 13.81 9.08
CA ALA A 77 -1.45 12.78 8.83
C ALA A 77 -1.02 11.48 9.51
N ILE A 78 -1.98 10.62 9.78
CA ILE A 78 -1.72 9.27 10.27
C ILE A 78 -2.50 8.25 9.45
N ARG A 79 -1.89 7.10 9.20
CA ARG A 79 -2.54 5.94 8.60
C ARG A 79 -2.48 4.76 9.54
N TYR A 80 -3.63 4.23 9.90
CA TYR A 80 -3.74 2.92 10.54
C TYR A 80 -4.02 1.88 9.47
N ALA A 81 -3.24 0.81 9.43
CA ALA A 81 -3.44 -0.27 8.47
C ALA A 81 -3.26 -1.64 9.10
N GLY A 82 -4.08 -2.59 8.66
CA GLY A 82 -3.85 -4.02 8.82
C GLY A 82 -3.69 -4.64 7.45
N VAL A 83 -2.62 -5.40 7.27
CA VAL A 83 -2.26 -6.00 5.98
C VAL A 83 -1.93 -7.46 6.18
N LEU A 84 -2.38 -8.30 5.26
CA LEU A 84 -1.90 -9.66 5.10
C LEU A 84 -1.15 -9.75 3.78
N VAL A 85 -0.06 -10.51 3.78
CA VAL A 85 0.76 -10.78 2.60
C VAL A 85 1.03 -12.27 2.50
N GLY A 86 1.07 -12.77 1.27
CA GLY A 86 1.35 -14.17 1.01
C GLY A 86 1.95 -14.38 -0.36
N ASP A 87 2.50 -15.57 -0.54
CA ASP A 87 3.02 -16.03 -1.82
C ASP A 87 2.58 -17.47 -2.15
N SER A 88 3.07 -17.99 -3.27
CA SER A 88 2.87 -19.31 -3.88
C SER A 88 1.66 -19.42 -4.83
N ALA A 89 1.92 -19.79 -6.08
CA ALA A 89 0.87 -20.04 -7.07
C ALA A 89 0.19 -21.41 -6.89
N SER A 90 0.97 -22.44 -6.54
CA SER A 90 0.51 -23.82 -6.38
C SER A 90 -0.12 -24.10 -5.00
N THR A 91 0.40 -23.50 -3.93
CA THR A 91 -0.20 -23.61 -2.59
C THR A 91 -0.19 -22.26 -1.87
N PRO A 92 -1.15 -21.35 -2.18
CA PRO A 92 -1.18 -20.01 -1.60
C PRO A 92 -1.13 -20.04 -0.07
N ARG A 93 -0.15 -19.33 0.50
CA ARG A 93 0.07 -19.27 1.96
C ARG A 93 0.28 -17.84 2.39
N VAL A 94 -0.37 -17.46 3.49
CA VAL A 94 -0.13 -16.16 4.13
C VAL A 94 1.19 -16.21 4.87
N ASN A 95 2.15 -15.35 4.56
CA ASN A 95 3.46 -15.34 5.19
C ASN A 95 3.52 -14.45 6.41
N ASP A 96 2.77 -13.35 6.39
CA ASP A 96 2.77 -12.38 7.48
C ASP A 96 1.44 -11.65 7.53
N TYR A 97 1.08 -11.26 8.74
CA TYR A 97 0.07 -10.25 9.00
C TYR A 97 0.78 -9.13 9.73
N TYR A 98 0.53 -7.88 9.36
CA TYR A 98 1.08 -6.77 10.10
C TYR A 98 0.08 -5.66 10.33
N LEU A 99 0.16 -5.09 11.51
CA LEU A 99 -0.56 -3.90 11.93
C LEU A 99 0.43 -2.76 12.01
N LEU A 100 0.08 -1.59 11.48
CA LEU A 100 0.93 -0.41 11.53
C LEU A 100 0.14 0.87 11.80
N ALA A 101 0.85 1.85 12.37
CA ALA A 101 0.40 3.23 12.45
C ALA A 101 1.49 4.13 11.84
N ASP A 102 1.28 4.62 10.63
CA ASP A 102 2.23 5.46 9.91
C ASP A 102 1.90 6.94 10.17
N TYR A 103 2.65 7.58 11.07
CA TYR A 103 2.54 9.01 11.34
C TYR A 103 3.52 9.80 10.47
N ARG A 104 2.99 10.62 9.56
CA ARG A 104 3.76 11.46 8.64
C ARG A 104 3.62 12.93 8.99
N ARG A 105 4.73 13.67 8.97
CA ARG A 105 4.77 15.12 9.23
C ARG A 105 5.61 15.88 8.20
N ASP A 106 5.08 16.98 7.68
CA ASP A 106 5.82 17.99 6.92
C ASP A 106 6.64 18.85 7.88
N LEU A 107 7.97 18.72 7.79
CA LEU A 107 8.93 19.48 8.56
C LEU A 107 9.29 20.80 7.87
N HIS A 108 9.22 20.87 6.54
CA HIS A 108 9.59 22.07 5.80
C HIS A 108 8.89 22.18 4.45
N ARG A 109 7.87 23.05 4.39
CA ARG A 109 7.29 23.61 3.15
C ARG A 109 6.98 22.57 2.08
N GLN A 110 6.48 21.41 2.47
CA GLN A 110 6.16 20.30 1.55
C GLN A 110 7.39 19.78 0.77
N MET A 111 8.59 20.00 1.30
CA MET A 111 9.86 19.55 0.74
C MET A 111 10.56 18.53 1.62
N LEU A 112 10.31 18.53 2.93
CA LEU A 112 10.92 17.60 3.88
C LEU A 112 9.83 16.96 4.74
N PHE A 113 9.77 15.63 4.70
CA PHE A 113 8.83 14.84 5.48
C PHE A 113 9.56 13.85 6.36
N VAL A 114 8.94 13.53 7.49
CA VAL A 114 9.36 12.43 8.36
C VAL A 114 8.17 11.53 8.65
N ASP A 115 8.41 10.22 8.59
CA ASP A 115 7.43 9.20 8.94
C ASP A 115 7.97 8.38 10.11
N ILE A 116 7.13 8.15 11.11
CA ILE A 116 7.39 7.26 12.25
C ILE A 116 6.32 6.17 12.19
N VAL A 117 6.75 4.92 12.04
CA VAL A 117 5.85 3.79 11.78
C VAL A 117 6.14 2.68 12.80
N PRO A 118 5.48 2.67 13.97
CA PRO A 118 5.38 1.47 14.79
C PRO A 118 4.60 0.38 14.05
N GLU A 119 5.13 -0.84 14.11
CA GLU A 119 4.64 -2.00 13.38
C GLU A 119 4.62 -3.23 14.30
N LEU A 120 3.61 -4.07 14.11
CA LEU A 120 3.47 -5.36 14.80
C LEU A 120 3.24 -6.44 13.74
N HIS A 121 4.24 -7.29 13.54
CA HIS A 121 4.25 -8.38 12.58
C HIS A 121 3.89 -9.70 13.25
N PHE A 122 3.30 -10.61 12.48
CA PHE A 122 2.94 -11.96 12.88
C PHE A 122 3.44 -12.91 11.79
N PRO A 123 4.76 -13.13 11.68
CA PRO A 123 5.31 -13.90 10.58
C PRO A 123 5.08 -15.40 10.80
N ARG A 124 4.73 -16.11 9.73
CA ARG A 124 4.48 -17.56 9.72
C ARG A 124 5.69 -18.35 10.22
N GLU A 125 6.90 -17.92 9.85
CA GLU A 125 8.17 -18.56 10.28
C GLU A 125 8.36 -18.58 11.80
N ALA A 126 7.68 -17.69 12.53
CA ALA A 126 7.66 -17.65 13.98
C ALA A 126 6.32 -18.16 14.56
N ASP A 127 5.61 -19.03 13.83
CA ASP A 127 4.27 -19.54 14.19
C ASP A 127 3.27 -18.42 14.52
N PHE A 128 3.33 -17.31 13.77
CA PHE A 128 2.50 -16.12 13.99
C PHE A 128 2.68 -15.50 15.38
N GLN A 129 3.81 -15.70 16.05
CA GLN A 129 4.12 -14.98 17.28
C GLN A 129 4.41 -13.50 16.97
N PRO A 130 3.89 -12.57 17.80
CA PRO A 130 4.03 -11.13 17.56
C PRO A 130 5.49 -10.67 17.62
N ARG A 131 5.90 -9.88 16.63
CA ARG A 131 7.21 -9.22 16.52
C ARG A 131 7.02 -7.72 16.35
N TRP A 132 7.57 -6.93 17.28
CA TRP A 132 7.51 -5.48 17.21
C TRP A 132 8.64 -4.92 16.32
N ALA A 133 8.31 -3.91 15.52
CA ALA A 133 9.26 -3.16 14.72
C ALA A 133 8.90 -1.67 14.75
N ILE A 134 9.88 -0.81 14.44
CA ILE A 134 9.66 0.62 14.22
C ILE A 134 10.45 1.01 12.99
N SER A 135 9.76 1.51 11.97
CA SER A 135 10.37 2.09 10.78
C SER A 135 10.40 3.62 10.88
N LEU A 136 11.54 4.21 10.53
CA LEU A 136 11.72 5.65 10.43
C LEU A 136 12.03 6.00 8.97
N ARG A 137 11.30 6.97 8.40
CA ARG A 137 11.53 7.44 7.03
C ARG A 137 11.76 8.94 7.02
N ILE A 138 12.72 9.38 6.23
CA ILE A 138 12.93 10.80 5.90
C ILE A 138 12.82 10.91 4.39
N GLU A 139 11.95 11.79 3.91
CA GLU A 139 11.72 12.01 2.49
C GLU A 139 11.96 13.47 2.13
N MET A 140 12.81 13.72 1.14
CA MET A 140 13.09 15.07 0.64
C MET A 140 12.71 15.16 -0.84
N LEU A 141 11.83 16.11 -1.17
CA LEU A 141 11.37 16.35 -2.53
C LEU A 141 12.16 17.51 -3.15
N PHE A 142 12.93 17.21 -4.20
CA PHE A 142 13.64 18.21 -4.99
C PHE A 142 12.78 18.62 -6.20
N ARG A 143 12.37 19.89 -6.26
CA ARG A 143 11.73 20.46 -7.45
C ARG A 143 12.76 21.25 -8.25
N ALA A 144 13.15 20.73 -9.41
CA ALA A 144 13.89 21.51 -10.39
C ALA A 144 12.91 22.40 -11.16
N ASN A 145 13.04 23.72 -11.02
CA ASN A 145 12.38 24.65 -11.93
C ASN A 145 13.12 24.61 -13.27
N LEU A 146 12.68 23.73 -14.17
CA LEU A 146 13.11 23.76 -15.57
C LEU A 146 12.44 24.95 -16.27
N LEU A 147 12.94 26.16 -16.01
CA LEU A 147 12.68 27.29 -16.89
C LEU A 147 13.37 26.98 -18.22
N LYS A 148 12.62 26.48 -19.19
CA LYS A 148 13.04 26.48 -20.60
C LYS A 148 13.26 27.94 -21.00
N ARG A 149 14.53 28.30 -21.26
CA ARG A 149 14.90 29.49 -22.02
C ARG A 149 14.67 29.24 -23.50
#